data_AF-A0A953EQ07-F1
#
_entry.id   AF-A0A953EQ07-F1
#
_cell.length_a   1.000
_cell.length_b   1.000
_cell.length_c   1.000
_cell.angle_alpha   90.00
_cell.angle_beta   90.00
_cell.angle_gamma   90.00
#
_symmetry.space_group_name_H-M   'P 1'
#
loop_
_entity.id
_entity.type
_entity.pdbx_description
1 polymer ?
#
loop_
_entity_poly.entity_id
_entity_poly.type
_entity_poly.pdbx_seq_one_letter_code
_entity_poly.pdbx_strand_id
1 'polypeptide(L)'
;RFFTRDQRRALARRDGGCVFPGCGALPHRCDAHHVVHWIDGGPSDVAAGVLLCRRHHGVVHRTGWAIHIGDDGWAWITTAWGRRLWCQQHQKIRPGPAPPAQTA
;
A
#
# COMPACT_ATOMS: atom_id res chain seq x y z
N ARG A 1 8.04 -11.60 -7.86
CA ARG A 1 7.04 -11.70 -8.95
C ARG A 1 6.66 -10.29 -9.40
N PHE A 2 6.34 -10.04 -10.68
CA PHE A 2 5.97 -8.70 -11.16
C PHE A 2 4.47 -8.58 -11.44
N PHE A 3 3.95 -7.36 -11.36
CA PHE A 3 2.61 -7.00 -11.82
C PHE A 3 2.64 -6.74 -13.33
N THR A 4 1.57 -7.11 -14.04
CA THR A 4 1.43 -6.80 -15.47
C THR A 4 1.24 -5.30 -15.70
N ARG A 5 1.36 -4.83 -16.95
CA ARG A 5 1.15 -3.43 -17.30
C ARG A 5 -0.25 -2.94 -16.92
N ASP A 6 -1.28 -3.75 -17.16
CA ASP A 6 -2.66 -3.36 -16.88
C ASP A 6 -2.97 -3.38 -15.39
N GLN A 7 -2.38 -4.31 -14.63
CA GLN A 7 -2.43 -4.28 -13.17
C GLN A 7 -1.78 -3.02 -12.61
N ARG A 8 -0.60 -2.63 -13.14
CA ARG A 8 0.06 -1.37 -12.74
C ARG A 8 -0.80 -0.14 -13.06
N ARG A 9 -1.51 -0.14 -14.19
CA ARG A 9 -2.45 0.94 -14.55
C ARG A 9 -3.64 0.99 -13.60
N ALA A 10 -4.21 -0.16 -13.24
CA ALA A 10 -5.30 -0.24 -12.27
C ALA A 10 -4.85 0.27 -10.89
N LEU A 11 -3.68 -0.14 -10.41
CA LEU A 11 -3.08 0.39 -9.18
C LEU A 11 -2.87 1.91 -9.25
N ALA A 12 -2.34 2.43 -10.37
CA ALA A 12 -2.16 3.87 -10.55
C ALA A 12 -3.48 4.65 -10.51
N ARG A 13 -4.58 4.08 -11.04
CA ARG A 13 -5.91 4.67 -10.97
C ARG A 13 -6.49 4.65 -9.56
N ARG A 14 -6.29 3.59 -8.78
CA ARG A 14 -6.80 3.49 -7.41
C ARG A 14 -5.98 4.32 -6.42
N ASP A 15 -4.66 4.22 -6.50
CA ASP A 15 -3.76 4.77 -5.48
C ASP A 15 -3.42 6.23 -5.76
N GLY A 16 -3.41 6.64 -7.03
CA GLY A 16 -3.05 8.01 -7.44
C GLY A 16 -1.58 8.39 -7.18
N GLY A 17 -0.76 7.48 -6.67
CA GLY A 17 0.62 7.72 -6.28
C GLY A 17 1.04 6.81 -5.13
N CYS A 18 2.07 7.22 -4.39
CA CYS A 18 2.49 6.50 -3.19
C CYS A 18 1.39 6.56 -2.13
N VAL A 19 0.93 5.39 -1.65
CA VAL A 19 -0.14 5.29 -0.65
C VAL A 19 0.31 5.66 0.76
N PHE A 20 1.61 5.84 0.99
CA PHE A 20 2.14 6.24 2.28
C PHE A 20 1.58 7.62 2.71
N PRO A 21 1.11 7.79 3.97
CA PRO A 21 0.44 9.00 4.40
C PRO A 21 1.33 10.25 4.25
N GLY A 22 0.81 11.30 3.60
CA GLY A 22 1.50 12.56 3.37
C GLY A 22 2.52 12.55 2.22
N CYS A 23 2.63 11.46 1.44
CA CYS A 23 3.61 11.39 0.35
C CYS A 23 3.09 12.07 -0.93
N GLY A 24 3.93 12.88 -1.58
CA GLY A 24 3.59 13.53 -2.86
C GLY A 24 4.02 12.77 -4.12
N ALA A 25 4.51 11.53 -4.01
CA ALA A 25 5.07 10.82 -5.17
C ALA A 25 3.98 10.35 -6.13
N LEU A 26 4.10 10.76 -7.40
CA LEU A 26 3.20 10.38 -8.48
C LEU A 26 3.38 8.91 -8.90
N PRO A 27 2.40 8.30 -9.61
CA PRO A 27 2.43 6.87 -9.95
C PRO A 27 3.68 6.42 -10.71
N HIS A 28 4.21 7.26 -11.61
CA HIS A 28 5.41 6.93 -12.39
C HIS A 28 6.71 6.89 -11.53
N ARG A 29 6.66 7.40 -10.29
CA ARG A 29 7.75 7.32 -9.30
C ARG A 29 7.55 6.19 -8.28
N CYS A 30 6.56 5.32 -8.53
CA CYS A 30 6.18 4.25 -7.61
C CYS A 30 6.37 2.87 -8.22
N ASP A 31 6.73 1.93 -7.36
CA ASP A 31 6.72 0.50 -7.63
C ASP A 31 5.45 -0.10 -7.05
N ALA A 32 4.96 -1.16 -7.68
CA ALA A 32 3.89 -1.97 -7.13
C ALA A 32 4.47 -2.91 -6.07
N HIS A 33 3.95 -2.80 -4.86
CA HIS A 33 4.33 -3.57 -3.69
C HIS A 33 3.23 -4.58 -3.38
N HIS A 34 3.61 -5.84 -3.17
CA HIS A 34 2.69 -6.89 -2.73
C HIS A 34 2.40 -6.75 -1.24
N VAL A 35 1.12 -6.75 -0.87
CA VAL A 35 0.67 -6.68 0.54
C VAL A 35 1.09 -7.91 1.32
N VAL A 36 0.84 -9.10 0.76
CA VAL A 36 1.48 -10.34 1.20
C VAL A 36 2.78 -10.46 0.41
N HIS A 37 3.91 -10.63 1.09
CA HIS A 37 5.19 -10.64 0.42
C HIS A 37 5.22 -11.72 -0.68
N TRP A 38 5.83 -11.42 -1.82
CA TRP A 38 5.81 -12.34 -2.96
C TRP A 38 6.51 -13.68 -2.67
N ILE A 39 7.49 -13.68 -1.75
CA ILE A 39 8.16 -14.91 -1.28
C ILE A 39 7.19 -15.80 -0.51
N ASP A 40 6.22 -15.20 0.18
CA ASP A 40 5.19 -15.88 0.96
C ASP A 40 3.97 -16.26 0.08
N GLY A 41 4.12 -16.22 -1.25
CA GLY A 41 3.07 -16.59 -2.20
C GLY A 41 2.07 -15.48 -2.51
N GLY A 42 2.35 -14.23 -2.15
CA GLY A 42 1.46 -13.09 -2.42
C GLY A 42 1.02 -12.99 -3.88
N PRO A 43 -0.29 -12.83 -4.16
CA PRO A 43 -0.79 -12.78 -5.53
C PRO A 43 -0.39 -11.47 -6.21
N SER A 44 0.02 -11.55 -7.47
CA SER A 44 0.06 -10.36 -8.33
C SER A 44 -1.37 -10.04 -8.77
N ASP A 45 -2.15 -9.41 -7.89
CA ASP A 45 -3.51 -8.93 -8.12
C ASP A 45 -3.61 -7.47 -7.67
N VAL A 46 -4.40 -6.65 -8.36
CA VAL A 46 -4.71 -5.28 -7.98
C VAL A 46 -5.26 -5.23 -6.55
N ALA A 47 -6.09 -6.21 -6.17
CA ALA A 47 -6.64 -6.31 -4.81
C ALA A 47 -5.57 -6.60 -3.74
N ALA A 48 -4.39 -7.08 -4.12
CA ALA A 48 -3.31 -7.48 -3.21
C ALA A 48 -2.00 -6.69 -3.39
N GLY A 49 -2.05 -5.61 -4.18
CA GLY A 49 -0.92 -4.72 -4.42
C GLY A 49 -1.24 -3.28 -4.07
N VAL A 50 -0.23 -2.47 -3.78
CA VAL A 50 -0.32 -1.01 -3.63
C VAL A 50 0.88 -0.32 -4.27
N LEU A 51 0.80 0.97 -4.58
CA LEU A 51 1.92 1.77 -5.04
C LEU A 51 2.71 2.39 -3.88
N LEU A 52 4.04 2.19 -3.90
CA LEU A 52 4.97 2.84 -2.98
C LEU A 52 6.15 3.44 -3.75
N CYS A 53 6.57 4.66 -3.38
CA CYS A 53 7.81 5.21 -3.90
C CYS A 53 9.01 4.50 -3.28
N ARG A 54 10.18 4.53 -3.93
CA ARG A 54 11.39 3.83 -3.44
C ARG A 54 11.72 4.07 -1.97
N ARG A 55 11.51 5.29 -1.46
CA ARG A 55 11.72 5.64 -0.04
C ARG A 55 10.78 4.84 0.87
N HIS A 56 9.47 4.94 0.66
CA HIS A 56 8.48 4.30 1.53
C HIS A 56 8.37 2.80 1.30
N HIS A 57 8.65 2.33 0.09
CA HIS A 57 8.80 0.91 -0.21
C HIS A 57 9.90 0.30 0.67
N GLY A 58 11.02 1.00 0.78
CA GLY A 58 12.11 0.60 1.68
C GLY A 58 11.77 0.68 3.17
N VAL A 59 10.91 1.62 3.60
CA VAL A 59 10.41 1.67 4.98
C VAL A 59 9.63 0.39 5.28
N VAL A 60 8.60 0.07 4.48
CA VAL A 60 7.76 -1.12 4.68
C VAL A 60 8.60 -2.40 4.75
N HIS A 61 9.59 -2.57 3.86
CA HIS A 61 10.45 -3.75 3.89
C HIS A 61 11.43 -3.85 5.06
N ARG A 62 11.92 -2.73 5.60
CA ARG A 62 13.09 -2.75 6.51
C ARG A 62 12.77 -2.45 7.96
N THR A 63 11.61 -1.87 8.27
CA THR A 63 11.34 -1.37 9.62
C THR A 63 10.33 -2.22 10.38
N GLY A 64 9.96 -3.41 9.89
CA GLY A 64 8.91 -4.24 10.50
C GLY A 64 7.53 -3.58 10.41
N TRP A 65 7.31 -2.73 9.40
CA TRP A 65 6.00 -2.14 9.15
C TRP A 65 5.23 -3.06 8.22
N ALA A 66 3.96 -3.26 8.51
CA ALA A 66 3.07 -4.00 7.64
C ALA A 66 2.17 -3.03 6.87
N ILE A 67 1.73 -3.46 5.69
CA ILE A 67 0.66 -2.82 4.95
C ILE A 67 -0.48 -3.82 4.80
N HIS A 68 -1.71 -3.32 4.80
CA HIS A 68 -2.93 -4.10 4.67
C HIS A 68 -3.86 -3.37 3.72
N ILE A 69 -4.81 -4.08 3.14
CA ILE A 69 -5.85 -3.52 2.27
C ILE A 69 -7.20 -4.08 2.68
N GLY A 70 -8.19 -3.20 2.80
CA GLY A 70 -9.57 -3.58 3.09
C GLY A 70 -10.33 -3.91 1.82
N ASP A 71 -11.51 -4.49 2.00
CA ASP A 71 -12.42 -4.84 0.88
C ASP A 71 -12.91 -3.61 0.10
N ASP A 72 -12.82 -2.42 0.71
CA ASP A 72 -13.11 -1.13 0.08
C ASP A 72 -11.93 -0.56 -0.74
N GLY A 73 -10.83 -1.30 -0.85
CA GLY A 73 -9.64 -0.93 -1.60
C GLY A 73 -8.76 0.12 -0.92
N TRP A 74 -9.09 0.56 0.30
CA TRP A 74 -8.23 1.43 1.08
C TRP A 74 -7.22 0.64 1.88
N ALA A 75 -5.97 1.09 1.81
CA ALA A 75 -4.88 0.50 2.58
C ALA A 75 -4.69 1.18 3.94
N TRP A 76 -4.06 0.47 4.87
CA TRP A 76 -3.48 1.06 6.07
C TRP A 76 -2.14 0.40 6.38
N ILE A 77 -1.31 1.13 7.09
CA ILE A 77 -0.03 0.63 7.60
C ILE A 77 -0.12 0.38 9.10
N THR A 78 0.57 -0.66 9.55
CA THR A 78 0.86 -0.91 10.96
C THR A 78 2.35 -0.62 11.17
N THR A 79 2.68 0.34 12.02
CA THR A 79 4.08 0.66 12.34
C THR A 79 4.70 -0.42 13.23
N ALA A 80 6.03 -0.40 13.36
CA ALA A 80 6.79 -1.30 14.23
C ALA A 80 6.30 -1.33 15.68
N TRP A 81 5.69 -0.23 16.16
CA TRP A 81 5.17 -0.10 17.52
C TRP A 81 3.65 -0.30 17.59
N GLY A 82 3.03 -0.89 16.55
CA GLY A 82 1.62 -1.22 16.51
C GLY A 82 0.66 -0.06 16.19
N ARG A 83 1.18 1.14 15.89
CA ARG A 83 0.32 2.26 15.50
C ARG A 83 -0.25 2.01 14.10
N ARG A 84 -1.57 2.16 13.95
CA ARG A 84 -2.25 2.02 12.67
C ARG A 84 -2.55 3.38 12.06
N LEU A 85 -2.24 3.55 10.79
CA LEU A 85 -2.46 4.78 10.04
C LEU A 85 -3.10 4.46 8.71
N TRP A 86 -4.19 5.14 8.38
CA TRP A 86 -4.77 5.06 7.03
C TRP A 86 -3.76 5.52 6.00
N CYS A 87 -3.64 4.74 4.92
CA CYS A 87 -2.98 5.19 3.72
C CYS A 87 -3.80 6.26 3.00
N GLN A 88 -3.17 6.88 2.02
CA GLN A 88 -3.80 7.86 1.13
C GLN A 88 -4.09 7.26 -0.24
N GLN A 89 -5.08 7.83 -0.92
CA GLN A 89 -5.33 7.67 -2.34
C GLN A 89 -5.41 9.05 -2.98
N HIS A 90 -4.76 9.26 -4.14
CA HIS A 90 -4.72 10.56 -4.80
C HIS A 90 -4.29 11.70 -3.86
N GLN A 91 -3.30 11.44 -2.99
CA GLN A 91 -2.81 12.37 -1.98
C GLN A 91 -3.87 12.84 -0.96
N LYS A 92 -5.00 12.13 -0.86
CA LYS A 92 -6.04 12.34 0.15
C LYS A 92 -5.97 11.21 1.17
N ILE A 93 -5.73 11.54 2.43
CA ILE A 93 -5.79 10.59 3.54
C ILE A 93 -7.26 10.21 3.76
N ARG A 94 -7.54 8.92 3.98
CA ARG A 94 -8.89 8.47 4.30
C ARG A 94 -9.40 9.17 5.56
N PRO A 95 -10.53 9.90 5.49
CA PRO A 95 -11.19 10.41 6.68
C PRO A 95 -11.91 9.26 7.41
N GLY A 96 -12.00 9.33 8.73
CA GLY A 96 -12.80 8.39 9.52
C GLY A 96 -12.08 7.85 10.76
N PRO A 97 -12.69 6.85 11.43
CA PRO A 97 -12.12 6.22 12.62
C PRO A 97 -10.79 5.55 12.28
N ALA A 98 -9.98 5.24 13.29
CA ALA A 98 -8.72 4.53 13.07
C ALA A 98 -8.95 3.20 12.29
N PRO A 99 -7.96 2.75 11.50
CA PRO A 99 -8.06 1.48 10.77
C PRO A 99 -8.47 0.31 11.68
N PRO A 100 -9.17 -0.72 11.13
CA PRO A 100 -9.60 -1.88 11.92
C PRO A 100 -8.42 -2.62 12.55
N ALA A 101 -8.67 -3.34 13.64
CA ALA A 101 -7.66 -4.23 14.20
C ALA A 101 -7.54 -5.40 13.25
N GLN A 102 -6.33 -5.91 13.01
CA GLN A 102 -6.20 -7.15 12.23
C GLN A 102 -7.06 -8.20 12.92
N THR A 103 -8.04 -8.77 12.22
CA THR A 103 -8.60 -10.04 12.60
C THR A 103 -7.52 -11.08 12.35
N ALA A 104 -7.18 -11.83 13.40
CA ALA A 104 -6.27 -12.96 13.36
C ALA A 104 -6.77 -14.04 12.39
#